data_AF-A0A958Y427-F1
#
_entry.id   AF-A0A958Y427-F1
#
_cell.length_a   1.000
_cell.length_b   1.000
_cell.length_c   1.000
_cell.angle_alpha   90.00
_cell.angle_beta   90.00
_cell.angle_gamma   90.00
#
_symmetry.space_group_name_H-M   'P 1'
#
loop_
_entity.id
_entity.type
_entity.pdbx_description
1 polymer ?
#
loop_
_entity_poly.entity_id
_entity_poly.type
_entity_poly.pdbx_seq_one_letter_code
_entity_poly.pdbx_strand_id
1 'polypeptide(L)'
;MNKEDIRYFRLLGIHVIIGFLVYFVPPLRNPMYLFGIIYFFIRIILAHPSHKTLEVLRACCYIVGAEVLFRMTNGGLFYEASKYLVI
;
A
#
# COMPACT_ATOMS: atom_id res chain seq x y z
N MET A 1 29.66 3.87 1.54
CA MET A 1 28.28 3.35 1.49
C MET A 1 28.24 2.27 0.43
N ASN A 2 27.81 1.06 0.78
CA ASN A 2 27.82 -0.07 -0.14
C ASN A 2 26.74 0.13 -1.22
N LYS A 3 26.88 -0.52 -2.39
CA LYS A 3 25.89 -0.39 -3.48
C LYS A 3 24.48 -0.80 -3.03
N GLU A 4 24.40 -1.78 -2.13
CA GLU A 4 23.17 -2.28 -1.54
C GLU A 4 22.48 -1.23 -0.64
N ASP A 5 23.26 -0.51 0.16
CA ASP A 5 22.75 0.57 1.03
C ASP A 5 22.16 1.70 0.19
N ILE A 6 22.85 2.08 -0.89
CA ILE A 6 22.38 3.10 -1.85
C ILE A 6 21.04 2.67 -2.47
N ARG A 7 20.89 1.39 -2.81
CA ARG A 7 19.62 0.85 -3.35
C ARG A 7 18.50 0.91 -2.30
N TYR A 8 18.79 0.56 -1.05
CA TYR A 8 17.83 0.64 0.04
C TYR A 8 17.35 2.08 0.28
N PHE A 9 18.28 3.03 0.43
CA PHE A 9 17.92 4.45 0.61
C PHE A 9 17.15 5.01 -0.58
N ARG A 10 17.46 4.57 -1.81
CA ARG A 10 16.70 4.95 -3.00
C ARG A 10 15.24 4.45 -2.94
N LEU A 11 15.03 3.18 -2.56
CA LEU A 11 13.68 2.61 -2.42
C LEU A 11 12.89 3.31 -1.31
N LEU A 12 13.54 3.58 -0.17
CA LEU A 12 12.94 4.31 0.93
C LEU A 12 12.54 5.73 0.51
N GLY A 13 13.41 6.44 -0.20
CA GLY A 13 13.14 7.78 -0.72
C GLY A 13 11.93 7.81 -1.64
N ILE A 14 11.80 6.83 -2.55
CA ILE A 14 10.62 6.72 -3.44
C ILE A 14 9.34 6.52 -2.61
N HIS A 15 9.38 5.69 -1.57
CA HIS A 15 8.20 5.44 -0.72
C HIS A 15 7.73 6.71 0.01
N VAL A 16 8.68 7.49 0.55
CA VAL A 16 8.38 8.77 1.21
C VAL A 16 7.78 9.77 0.21
N ILE A 17 8.33 9.86 -1.00
CA ILE A 17 7.81 10.74 -2.06
C ILE A 17 6.38 10.34 -2.45
N ILE A 18 6.09 9.04 -2.54
CA ILE A 18 4.74 8.54 -2.82
C ILE A 18 3.76 9.00 -1.73
N GLY A 19 4.12 8.84 -0.44
CA GLY A 19 3.28 9.29 0.67
C GLY A 19 3.02 10.79 0.62
N PHE A 20 4.04 11.58 0.30
CA PHE A 20 3.92 13.03 0.13
C PHE A 20 3.00 13.39 -1.04
N LEU A 21 3.16 12.74 -2.20
CA LEU A 21 2.34 12.98 -3.38
C LEU A 21 0.85 12.71 -3.12
N VAL A 22 0.54 11.61 -2.41
CA VAL A 22 -0.83 11.27 -1.99
C VAL A 22 -1.40 12.33 -1.04
N TYR A 23 -0.59 12.88 -0.14
CA TYR A 23 -1.01 13.94 0.76
C TYR A 23 -1.30 15.26 0.03
N PHE A 24 -0.41 15.72 -0.87
CA PHE A 24 -0.55 17.02 -1.53
C PHE A 24 -1.54 17.04 -2.69
N VAL A 25 -1.83 15.90 -3.33
CA VAL A 25 -2.67 15.84 -4.53
C VAL A 25 -3.95 15.03 -4.24
N PRO A 26 -5.04 15.70 -3.81
CA PRO A 26 -6.33 15.06 -3.53
C PRO A 26 -6.86 14.11 -4.61
N PRO A 27 -6.83 14.43 -5.92
CA PRO A 27 -7.41 13.54 -6.94
C PRO A 27 -6.64 12.23 -7.11
N LEU A 28 -5.38 12.15 -6.66
CA LEU A 28 -4.58 10.92 -6.74
C LEU A 28 -4.90 9.93 -5.60
N ARG A 29 -5.59 10.35 -4.54
CA ARG A 29 -5.81 9.52 -3.34
C ARG A 29 -6.60 8.25 -3.66
N ASN A 30 -7.80 8.41 -4.19
CA ASN A 30 -8.70 7.32 -4.55
C ASN A 30 -8.10 6.31 -5.55
N PRO A 31 -7.52 6.74 -6.70
CA PRO A 31 -6.95 5.79 -7.66
C PRO A 31 -5.73 5.06 -7.12
N MET A 32 -4.90 5.70 -6.28
CA MET A 32 -3.75 5.03 -5.66
C MET A 32 -4.18 3.98 -4.63
N TYR A 33 -5.22 4.25 -3.85
CA TYR A 33 -5.79 3.27 -2.93
C TYR A 33 -6.34 2.05 -3.67
N LEU A 34 -7.13 2.27 -4.73
CA LEU A 34 -7.69 1.18 -5.53
C LEU A 34 -6.60 0.38 -6.24
N PHE A 35 -5.58 1.07 -6.78
CA PHE A 35 -4.42 0.43 -7.40
C PHE A 35 -3.67 -0.47 -6.41
N GLY A 36 -3.46 -0.01 -5.16
CA GLY A 36 -2.84 -0.80 -4.11
C GLY A 36 -3.60 -2.09 -3.80
N ILE A 37 -4.93 -1.99 -3.65
CA ILE A 37 -5.78 -3.17 -3.41
C ILE A 37 -5.69 -4.16 -4.57
N ILE A 38 -5.85 -3.70 -5.81
CA ILE A 38 -5.79 -4.56 -7.00
C ILE A 38 -4.40 -5.21 -7.13
N TYR A 39 -3.33 -4.46 -6.90
CA TYR A 39 -1.97 -4.95 -6.94
C TYR A 39 -1.76 -6.11 -5.95
N PHE A 40 -2.13 -5.91 -4.68
CA PHE A 40 -1.98 -6.97 -3.67
C PHE A 40 -2.91 -8.16 -3.93
N PHE A 41 -4.12 -7.92 -4.44
CA PHE A 41 -5.05 -8.99 -4.79
C PHE A 41 -4.51 -9.89 -5.91
N ILE A 42 -3.98 -9.30 -6.98
CA ILE A 42 -3.31 -10.03 -8.07
C ILE A 42 -2.10 -10.80 -7.54
N ARG A 43 -1.29 -10.17 -6.67
CA ARG A 43 -0.12 -10.82 -6.05
C ARG A 43 -0.50 -12.05 -5.22
N ILE A 44 -1.59 -11.98 -4.46
CA ILE A 44 -2.08 -13.12 -3.66
C ILE A 44 -2.61 -14.25 -4.56
N ILE A 45 -3.27 -13.93 -5.67
CA ILE A 45 -3.78 -14.94 -6.62
C ILE A 45 -2.62 -15.67 -7.31
N LEU A 46 -1.60 -14.92 -7.73
CA LEU A 46 -0.44 -15.47 -8.44
C LEU A 46 0.62 -16.09 -7.51
N ALA A 47 0.48 -15.94 -6.19
CA ALA A 47 1.44 -16.45 -5.22
C ALA A 47 1.46 -17.99 -5.18
N HIS A 48 2.67 -18.55 -5.12
CA HIS A 48 2.86 -19.99 -4.92
C HIS A 48 2.26 -20.41 -3.55
N PRO A 49 1.60 -21.59 -3.44
CA PRO A 49 0.90 -22.02 -2.22
C PRO A 49 1.76 -21.95 -0.95
N SER A 50 3.04 -22.30 -1.05
CA SER A 50 3.98 -22.27 0.08
C SER A 50 4.26 -20.86 0.65
N HIS A 51 4.09 -19.81 -0.15
CA HIS A 51 4.35 -18.42 0.27
C HIS A 51 3.08 -17.57 0.34
N LYS A 52 1.92 -18.17 0.08
CA LYS A 52 0.64 -17.46 0.01
C LYS A 52 0.31 -16.76 1.33
N THR A 53 0.55 -17.41 2.47
CA THR A 53 0.36 -16.82 3.80
C THR A 53 1.22 -15.57 4.01
N LEU A 54 2.48 -15.59 3.54
CA LEU A 54 3.38 -14.45 3.68
C LEU A 54 2.97 -13.28 2.78
N GLU A 55 2.55 -13.57 1.54
CA GLU A 55 2.05 -12.54 0.63
C GLU A 55 0.74 -11.91 1.13
N VAL A 56 -0.16 -12.71 1.73
CA VAL A 56 -1.37 -12.21 2.39
C VAL A 56 -1.02 -11.30 3.57
N LEU A 57 -0.11 -11.74 4.45
CA LEU A 57 0.31 -10.92 5.59
C LEU A 57 0.94 -9.59 5.16
N ARG A 58 1.79 -9.62 4.12
CA ARG A 58 2.38 -8.42 3.51
C ARG A 58 1.32 -7.47 2.98
N ALA A 59 0.32 -8.00 2.28
CA ALA A 59 -0.81 -7.21 1.78
C ALA A 59 -1.59 -6.56 2.93
N CYS A 60 -1.91 -7.32 3.98
CA CYS A 60 -2.61 -6.79 5.15
C CYS A 60 -1.82 -5.65 5.83
N CYS A 61 -0.51 -5.81 6.05
CA CYS A 61 0.32 -4.75 6.64
C CYS A 61 0.30 -3.47 5.80
N TYR A 62 0.41 -3.59 4.47
CA TYR A 62 0.37 -2.43 3.57
C TYR A 62 -1.02 -1.76 3.54
N ILE A 63 -2.09 -2.54 3.52
CA ILE A 63 -3.47 -2.02 3.48
C ILE A 63 -3.80 -1.29 4.79
N VAL A 64 -3.48 -1.88 5.96
CA VAL A 64 -3.71 -1.23 7.26
C VAL A 64 -2.93 0.08 7.37
N GLY A 65 -1.67 0.11 6.95
CA GLY A 65 -0.88 1.34 6.95
C GLY A 65 -1.43 2.41 6.00
N ALA A 66 -1.86 2.00 4.80
CA ALA A 66 -2.47 2.88 3.82
C ALA A 66 -3.82 3.43 4.29
N GLU A 67 -4.66 2.61 4.95
CA GLU A 67 -5.97 3.02 5.45
C GLU A 67 -5.86 4.24 6.38
N VAL A 68 -4.90 4.22 7.31
CA VAL A 68 -4.67 5.36 8.23
C VAL A 68 -4.38 6.64 7.45
N LEU A 69 -3.52 6.58 6.43
CA LEU A 69 -3.18 7.71 5.57
C LEU A 69 -4.41 8.23 4.79
N PHE A 70 -5.20 7.33 4.20
CA PHE A 70 -6.39 7.68 3.43
C PHE A 70 -7.53 8.21 4.31
N ARG A 71 -7.65 7.74 5.56
CA ARG A 71 -8.62 8.25 6.54
C ARG A 71 -8.26 9.65 7.02
N MET A 72 -6.97 9.94 7.28
CA MET A 72 -6.53 11.29 7.61
C MET A 72 -6.74 12.29 6.47
N THR A 73 -6.76 11.81 5.23
CA THR A 73 -6.89 12.65 4.03
C THR A 73 -8.30 12.64 3.41
N ASN A 74 -9.31 12.05 4.07
CA ASN A 74 -10.67 11.87 3.54
C ASN A 74 -10.69 11.25 2.11
N GLY A 75 -9.67 10.46 1.77
CA GLY A 75 -9.39 9.96 0.41
C GLY A 75 -9.70 8.49 0.21
N GLY A 76 -10.70 7.96 0.93
CA GLY A 76 -11.10 6.55 0.84
C GLY A 76 -12.46 6.39 0.17
N LEU A 77 -12.49 5.82 -1.05
CA LEU A 77 -13.74 5.43 -1.73
C LEU A 77 -14.62 4.49 -0.89
N PHE A 78 -13.98 3.68 -0.04
CA PHE A 78 -14.62 2.68 0.79
C PHE A 78 -14.39 2.98 2.28
N TYR A 79 -14.78 4.17 2.75
CA TYR A 79 -14.64 4.54 4.16
C TYR A 79 -15.23 3.48 5.12
N GLU A 80 -16.36 2.90 4.73
CA GLU A 80 -17.00 1.82 5.50
C GLU A 80 -16.45 0.43 5.17
N ALA A 81 -16.24 0.08 3.89
CA ALA A 81 -15.81 -1.28 3.54
C ALA A 81 -14.33 -1.56 3.89
N SER A 82 -13.48 -0.52 3.94
CA SER A 82 -12.08 -0.67 4.37
C SER A 82 -11.95 -1.11 5.84
N LYS A 83 -12.83 -0.62 6.72
CA LYS A 83 -12.87 -1.01 8.14
C LYS A 83 -13.03 -2.52 8.36
N TYR A 84 -13.71 -3.20 7.44
CA TYR A 84 -14.02 -4.63 7.54
C TYR A 84 -13.17 -5.49 6.61
N LEU A 85 -12.20 -4.92 5.89
CA LEU A 85 -11.37 -5.68 4.95
C LEU A 85 -10.32 -6.55 5.66
N VAL A 86 -9.95 -6.20 6.89
CA VAL A 86 -8.86 -6.84 7.66
C VAL A 86 -9.39 -7.64 8.87
N ILE A 87 -10.68 -7.49 9.21
CA ILE A 87 -11.38 -8.23 10.28
C ILE A 87 -12.12 -9.40 9.64
#